data_AF-A0A7S0S0M4-F1
#
_entry.id   AF-A0A7S0S0M4-F1
#
_cell.length_a   1.000
_cell.length_b   1.000
_cell.length_c   1.000
_cell.angle_alpha   90.00
_cell.angle_beta   90.00
_cell.angle_gamma   90.00
#
_symmetry.space_group_name_H-M   'P 1'
#
loop_
_entity.id
_entity.type
_entity.pdbx_description
1 polymer ?
#
loop_
_entity_poly.entity_id
_entity_poly.type
_entity_poly.pdbx_seq_one_letter_code
_entity_poly.pdbx_strand_id
1 'polypeptide(L)'
;PFFQQYRFRVLRLLLFCAEAAWGVVPIAHATALYWGSECGVKLGICLTWLQIAFNITGAVVFATHWPERWFPGRFDTWFSSHQIFHCFIVAVFVTYSQAGAVLWRWRDAKGECPAAGL
;
A
#
# COMPACT_ATOMS: atom_id res chain seq x y z
N PRO A 1 -8.57 -25.35 6.31
CA PRO A 1 -7.13 -25.08 6.55
C PRO A 1 -6.86 -24.59 7.99
N PHE A 2 -5.77 -25.04 8.62
CA PHE A 2 -5.42 -24.75 10.03
C PHE A 2 -5.45 -23.25 10.38
N PHE A 3 -4.88 -22.41 9.50
CA PHE A 3 -4.75 -20.96 9.76
C PHE A 3 -6.05 -20.16 9.60
N GLN A 4 -7.14 -20.75 9.10
CA GLN A 4 -8.45 -20.07 8.94
C GLN A 4 -9.32 -20.15 10.19
N GLN A 5 -8.92 -20.94 11.19
CA GLN A 5 -9.65 -21.07 12.46
C GLN A 5 -9.82 -19.71 13.15
N TYR A 6 -10.93 -19.55 13.89
CA TYR A 6 -11.27 -18.31 14.62
C TYR A 6 -10.16 -17.89 15.61
N ARG A 7 -9.51 -18.87 16.25
CA ARG A 7 -8.32 -18.68 17.12
C ARG A 7 -7.24 -17.79 16.50
N PHE A 8 -7.04 -17.88 15.19
CA PHE A 8 -5.97 -17.15 14.49
C PHE A 8 -6.44 -15.81 13.92
N ARG A 9 -7.69 -15.37 14.16
CA ARG A 9 -8.22 -14.11 13.62
C ARG A 9 -7.36 -12.90 14.00
N VAL A 10 -6.99 -12.80 15.28
CA VAL A 10 -6.14 -11.69 15.78
C VAL A 10 -4.74 -11.78 15.20
N LEU A 11 -4.15 -12.97 15.17
CA LEU A 11 -2.82 -13.18 14.57
C LEU A 11 -2.79 -12.77 13.08
N ARG A 12 -3.82 -13.13 12.30
CA ARG A 12 -3.95 -12.71 10.90
C ARG A 12 -3.98 -11.19 10.78
N LEU A 13 -4.80 -10.53 11.59
CA LEU A 13 -4.90 -9.07 11.60
C LEU A 13 -3.55 -8.41 11.95
N LEU A 14 -2.88 -8.90 12.99
CA LEU A 14 -1.58 -8.38 13.42
C LEU A 14 -0.49 -8.54 12.34
N LEU A 15 -0.46 -9.68 11.63
CA LEU A 15 0.48 -9.89 10.55
C LEU A 15 0.24 -8.92 9.38
N PHE A 16 -1.03 -8.67 9.01
CA PHE A 16 -1.36 -7.65 8.02
C PHE A 16 -0.93 -6.25 8.46
N CYS A 17 -1.17 -5.88 9.73
CA CYS A 17 -0.74 -4.58 10.25
C CYS A 17 0.79 -4.45 10.32
N ALA A 18 1.50 -5.52 10.70
CA ALA A 18 2.95 -5.52 10.78
C ALA A 18 3.61 -5.38 9.39
N GLU A 19 3.04 -6.05 8.38
CA GLU A 19 3.49 -5.93 6.99
C GLU A 19 3.31 -4.49 6.48
N ALA A 20 2.13 -3.89 6.69
CA ALA A 20 1.87 -2.50 6.32
C ALA A 20 2.80 -1.51 7.06
N ALA A 21 3.06 -1.74 8.35
CA ALA A 21 3.95 -0.90 9.15
C ALA A 21 5.41 -1.01 8.68
N TRP A 22 5.87 -2.21 8.31
CA TRP A 22 7.23 -2.42 7.82
C TRP A 22 7.50 -1.65 6.53
N GLY A 23 6.50 -1.51 5.65
CA GLY A 23 6.63 -0.75 4.40
C GLY A 23 7.05 0.71 4.59
N VAL A 24 6.74 1.33 5.73
CA VAL A 24 7.10 2.74 6.00
C VAL A 24 8.62 2.95 6.08
N VAL A 25 9.35 2.00 6.66
CA VAL A 25 10.80 2.10 6.89
C VAL A 25 11.60 2.24 5.57
N PRO A 26 11.49 1.32 4.59
CA PRO A 26 12.24 1.43 3.34
C PRO A 26 11.80 2.65 2.51
N ILE A 27 10.53 3.07 2.58
CA ILE A 27 10.03 4.24 1.83
C ILE A 27 10.57 5.53 2.45
N ALA A 28 10.59 5.65 3.78
CA ALA A 28 11.20 6.76 4.47
C ALA A 28 12.71 6.85 4.18
N HIS A 29 13.40 5.70 4.22
CA HIS A 29 14.81 5.63 3.84
C HIS A 29 15.06 6.06 2.39
N ALA A 30 14.27 5.56 1.44
CA ALA A 30 14.35 5.96 0.03
C ALA A 30 14.05 7.45 -0.16
N THR A 31 13.10 8.00 0.60
CA THR A 31 12.81 9.43 0.60
C THR A 31 14.03 10.23 1.08
N ALA A 32 14.65 9.84 2.20
CA ALA A 32 15.84 10.53 2.72
C ALA A 32 17.02 10.52 1.73
N LEU A 33 17.22 9.42 1.00
CA LEU A 33 18.31 9.30 0.03
C LEU A 33 18.02 10.03 -1.30
N TYR A 34 16.80 9.92 -1.80
CA TYR A 34 16.48 10.25 -3.19
C TYR A 34 15.51 11.43 -3.35
N TRP A 35 15.14 12.15 -2.28
CA TRP A 35 14.26 13.32 -2.42
C TRP A 35 14.82 14.42 -3.31
N GLY A 36 16.16 14.56 -3.37
CA GLY A 36 16.85 15.50 -4.25
C GLY A 36 17.00 15.04 -5.70
N SER A 37 16.58 13.82 -6.03
CA SER A 37 16.82 13.20 -7.35
C SER A 37 15.88 13.70 -8.45
N GLU A 38 15.93 13.07 -9.62
CA GLU A 38 15.13 13.46 -10.77
C GLU A 38 13.62 13.26 -10.55
N CYS A 39 12.81 14.00 -11.32
CA CYS A 39 11.36 14.00 -11.19
C CYS A 39 10.74 12.59 -11.25
N GLY A 40 11.26 11.70 -12.10
CA GLY A 40 10.77 10.31 -12.19
C GLY A 40 10.92 9.53 -10.89
N VAL A 41 12.07 9.61 -10.23
CA VAL A 41 12.31 8.92 -8.95
C VAL A 41 11.45 9.53 -7.84
N LYS A 42 11.33 10.85 -7.79
CA LYS A 42 10.42 11.52 -6.85
C LYS A 42 8.97 11.09 -7.03
N LEU A 43 8.50 11.00 -8.28
CA LEU A 43 7.16 10.51 -8.59
C LEU A 43 6.96 9.07 -8.11
N GLY A 44 7.94 8.19 -8.33
CA GLY A 44 7.92 6.82 -7.79
C GLY A 44 7.79 6.79 -6.27
N ILE A 45 8.57 7.61 -5.55
CA ILE A 45 8.49 7.74 -4.09
C ILE A 45 7.12 8.26 -3.64
N CYS A 46 6.59 9.31 -4.28
CA CYS A 46 5.27 9.86 -3.97
C CYS A 46 4.16 8.83 -4.18
N LEU A 47 4.20 8.07 -5.29
CA LEU A 47 3.24 6.99 -5.55
C LEU A 47 3.34 5.88 -4.49
N THR A 48 4.52 5.63 -3.94
CA THR A 48 4.72 4.62 -2.90
C THR A 48 4.21 5.10 -1.53
N TRP A 49 4.37 6.38 -1.19
CA TRP A 49 3.68 6.98 -0.04
C TRP A 49 2.16 6.97 -0.18
N LEU A 50 1.65 7.18 -1.39
CA LEU A 50 0.22 7.11 -1.67
C LEU A 50 -0.36 5.70 -1.45
N GLN A 51 0.43 4.65 -1.75
CA GLN A 51 0.06 3.26 -1.44
C GLN A 51 -0.15 3.07 0.08
N ILE A 52 0.77 3.58 0.91
CA ILE A 52 0.61 3.52 2.37
C ILE A 52 -0.68 4.22 2.81
N ALA A 53 -0.94 5.42 2.27
CA ALA A 53 -2.13 6.19 2.61
C ALA A 53 -3.42 5.43 2.27
N PHE A 54 -3.51 4.82 1.08
CA PHE A 54 -4.65 4.01 0.69
C PHE A 54 -4.80 2.74 1.53
N ASN A 55 -3.70 2.07 1.86
CA ASN A 55 -3.73 0.86 2.67
C ASN A 55 -4.25 1.16 4.09
N ILE A 56 -3.73 2.21 4.74
CA ILE A 56 -4.18 2.65 6.07
C ILE A 56 -5.65 3.08 6.02
N THR A 57 -6.05 3.87 5.03
CA THR A 57 -7.43 4.36 4.91
C THR A 57 -8.40 3.20 4.72
N GLY A 58 -8.08 2.26 3.82
CA GLY A 58 -8.88 1.06 3.62
C GLY A 58 -8.99 0.22 4.90
N ALA A 59 -7.87 0.02 5.60
CA ALA A 59 -7.86 -0.74 6.86
C ALA A 59 -8.74 -0.07 7.94
N VAL A 60 -8.70 1.26 8.05
CA VAL A 60 -9.57 2.01 8.97
C VAL A 60 -11.04 1.87 8.60
N VAL A 61 -11.39 1.98 7.31
CA VAL A 61 -12.77 1.78 6.84
C VAL A 61 -13.26 0.36 7.18
N PHE A 62 -12.43 -0.66 6.92
CA PHE A 62 -12.75 -2.04 7.25
C PHE A 62 -12.92 -2.27 8.76
N ALA A 63 -12.01 -1.74 9.58
CA ALA A 63 -12.01 -1.95 11.03
C ALA A 63 -13.14 -1.19 11.74
N THR A 64 -13.53 -0.02 11.23
CA THR A 64 -14.58 0.81 11.82
C THR A 64 -15.99 0.42 11.40
N HIS A 65 -16.11 -0.48 10.41
CA HIS A 65 -17.39 -0.85 9.78
C HIS A 65 -18.13 0.35 9.21
N TRP A 66 -17.40 1.35 8.71
CA TRP A 66 -18.02 2.49 8.04
C TRP A 66 -18.32 2.14 6.58
N PRO A 67 -19.51 2.47 6.03
CA PRO A 67 -20.62 3.22 6.64
C PRO A 67 -21.71 2.36 7.30
N GLU A 68 -21.66 1.02 7.24
CA GLU A 68 -22.76 0.17 7.73
C GLU A 68 -23.05 0.35 9.23
N ARG A 69 -22.05 0.74 10.02
CA ARG A 69 -22.19 1.08 11.43
C ARG A 69 -23.14 2.25 11.66
N TRP A 70 -23.22 3.20 10.72
CA TRP A 70 -24.05 4.41 10.85
C TRP A 70 -25.45 4.21 10.27
N PHE A 71 -25.60 3.33 9.28
CA PHE A 71 -26.89 3.05 8.66
C PHE A 71 -27.12 1.54 8.54
N PRO A 72 -27.51 0.89 9.64
CA PRO A 72 -27.78 -0.55 9.65
C PRO A 72 -28.83 -0.91 8.60
N GLY A 73 -28.59 -1.98 7.83
CA GLY A 73 -29.50 -2.49 6.80
C GLY A 73 -29.49 -1.75 5.45
N ARG A 74 -28.76 -0.64 5.31
CA ARG A 74 -28.66 0.08 4.02
C ARG A 74 -27.52 -0.40 3.13
N PHE A 75 -26.50 -1.03 3.71
CA PHE A 75 -25.25 -1.39 3.05
C PHE A 75 -25.02 -2.90 3.00
N ASP A 76 -26.08 -3.70 3.10
CA ASP A 76 -25.99 -5.16 3.19
C ASP A 76 -25.52 -5.80 1.87
N THR A 77 -25.86 -5.20 0.73
CA THR A 77 -25.51 -5.70 -0.61
C THR A 77 -24.42 -4.87 -1.30
N TRP A 78 -24.46 -3.54 -1.17
CA TRP A 78 -23.59 -2.60 -1.87
C TRP A 78 -22.96 -1.59 -0.92
N PHE A 79 -21.73 -1.17 -1.23
CA PHE A 79 -20.94 -0.19 -0.47
C PHE A 79 -20.71 -0.56 1.00
N SER A 80 -20.67 -1.86 1.32
CA SER A 80 -20.21 -2.30 2.63
C SER A 80 -18.74 -1.93 2.85
N SER A 81 -18.33 -1.77 4.09
CA SER A 81 -16.94 -1.48 4.48
C SER A 81 -15.94 -2.44 3.83
N HIS A 82 -16.32 -3.71 3.66
CA HIS A 82 -15.52 -4.73 2.98
C HIS A 82 -15.37 -4.44 1.47
N GLN A 83 -16.44 -4.04 0.79
CA GLN A 83 -16.36 -3.64 -0.63
C GLN A 83 -15.52 -2.38 -0.81
N ILE A 84 -15.71 -1.38 0.05
CA ILE A 84 -14.92 -0.14 0.02
C ILE A 84 -13.44 -0.45 0.29
N PHE A 85 -13.15 -1.32 1.26
CA PHE A 85 -11.79 -1.82 1.52
C PHE A 85 -11.17 -2.42 0.26
N HIS A 86 -11.87 -3.29 -0.46
CA HIS A 86 -11.38 -3.85 -1.72
C HIS A 86 -11.11 -2.77 -2.78
N CYS A 87 -11.93 -1.73 -2.88
CA CYS A 87 -11.66 -0.60 -3.76
C CYS A 87 -10.32 0.09 -3.42
N PHE A 88 -10.01 0.27 -2.13
CA PHE A 88 -8.71 0.80 -1.70
C PHE A 88 -7.56 -0.15 -2.06
N ILE A 89 -7.73 -1.47 -1.91
CA ILE A 89 -6.72 -2.46 -2.31
C ILE A 89 -6.46 -2.41 -3.82
N VAL A 90 -7.49 -2.21 -4.65
CA VAL A 90 -7.31 -1.98 -6.09
C VAL A 90 -6.52 -0.70 -6.36
N ALA A 91 -6.81 0.39 -5.65
CA ALA A 91 -6.06 1.65 -5.79
C ALA A 91 -4.58 1.49 -5.39
N VAL A 92 -4.29 0.69 -4.35
CA VAL A 92 -2.91 0.30 -3.98
C VAL A 92 -2.24 -0.44 -5.13
N PHE A 93 -2.91 -1.42 -5.75
CA PHE A 93 -2.33 -2.17 -6.87
C PHE A 93 -2.04 -1.29 -8.10
N VAL A 94 -2.93 -0.35 -8.42
CA VAL A 94 -2.73 0.60 -9.52
C VAL A 94 -1.52 1.50 -9.25
N THR A 95 -1.46 2.12 -8.07
CA THR A 95 -0.35 3.00 -7.70
C THR A 95 0.97 2.26 -7.59
N TYR A 96 0.97 1.01 -7.11
CA TYR A 96 2.11 0.10 -7.14
C TYR A 96 2.62 -0.14 -8.57
N SER A 97 1.70 -0.48 -9.48
CA SER A 97 2.03 -0.73 -10.88
C SER A 97 2.60 0.51 -11.57
N GLN A 98 2.04 1.69 -11.26
CA GLN A 98 2.55 2.97 -11.78
C GLN A 98 3.92 3.32 -11.21
N ALA A 99 4.15 3.16 -9.91
CA ALA A 99 5.44 3.40 -9.28
C ALA A 99 6.52 2.51 -9.89
N GLY A 100 6.19 1.22 -10.08
CA GLY A 100 7.02 0.28 -10.83
C GLY A 100 7.34 0.81 -12.22
N ALA A 101 6.32 1.06 -13.06
CA ALA A 101 6.54 1.52 -14.43
C ALA A 101 7.44 2.77 -14.53
N VAL A 102 7.26 3.75 -13.63
CA VAL A 102 8.07 4.97 -13.60
C VAL A 102 9.52 4.68 -13.21
N LEU A 103 9.74 3.89 -12.14
CA LEU A 103 11.09 3.56 -11.68
C LEU A 103 11.84 2.66 -12.66
N TRP A 104 11.14 1.74 -13.32
CA TRP A 104 11.71 0.90 -14.38
C TRP A 104 12.13 1.73 -15.58
N ARG A 105 11.29 2.66 -16.05
CA ARG A 105 11.66 3.60 -17.13
C ARG A 105 12.85 4.47 -16.75
N TRP A 106 12.91 4.95 -15.51
CA TRP A 106 14.04 5.71 -15.01
C TRP A 106 15.34 4.89 -15.06
N ARG A 107 15.29 3.64 -14.58
CA ARG A 107 16.44 2.72 -14.64
C ARG A 107 16.90 2.48 -16.08
N ASP A 108 15.97 2.17 -16.97
CA ASP A 108 16.28 1.88 -18.37
C ASP A 108 16.88 3.10 -19.10
N ALA A 109 16.47 4.31 -18.73
CA ALA A 109 17.04 5.56 -19.28
C ALA A 109 18.44 5.90 -18.72
N LYS A 110 18.72 5.53 -17.47
CA LYS A 110 20.01 5.80 -16.81
C LYS A 110 21.10 4.79 -17.15
N GLY A 111 20.73 3.57 -17.55
CA GLY A 111 21.66 2.47 -17.75
C GLY A 111 22.13 1.85 -16.43
N GLU A 112 23.16 1.00 -16.50
CA GLU A 112 23.72 0.35 -15.32
C GLU A 112 24.45 1.36 -14.43
N CYS A 113 24.39 1.18 -13.11
CA CYS A 113 25.31 1.88 -12.21
C CYS A 113 26.74 1.48 -12.61
N PRO A 114 27.72 2.42 -12.56
CA PRO A 114 29.11 2.01 -12.71
C PRO A 114 29.39 0.90 -11.70
N ALA A 115 29.94 -0.23 -12.18
CA ALA A 115 30.40 -1.28 -11.29
C ALA A 115 31.25 -0.60 -10.23
N ALA A 116 30.88 -0.75 -8.95
CA ALA A 116 31.69 -0.23 -7.87
C ALA A 116 33.08 -0.81 -8.07
N GLY A 117 34.03 0.04 -8.48
CA GLY A 117 35.35 -0.39 -8.92
C GLY A 117 35.99 -1.24 -7.84
N LEU A 118 36.10 -2.54 -8.12
CA LEU A 118 37.08 -3.44 -7.53
C LEU A 118 38.35 -3.36 -8.39
#